data_AF-A0A2H5W7K3-F1
#
_entry.id   AF-A0A2H5W7K3-F1
#
_cell.length_a   1.000
_cell.length_b   1.000
_cell.length_c   1.000
_cell.angle_alpha   90.00
_cell.angle_beta   90.00
_cell.angle_gamma   90.00
#
_symmetry.space_group_name_H-M   'P 1'
#
loop_
_entity.id
_entity.type
_entity.pdbx_description
1 polymer ?
#
loop_
_entity_poly.entity_id
_entity_poly.type
_entity_poly.pdbx_seq_one_letter_code
_entity_poly.pdbx_strand_id
1 'polypeptide(L)'
;MIQDVSYEDFIMLVEVQRQTPAAGLLPPEDGLRDLRVRARMRPHGGADLEPIPAYPVECYIVTEYEPLIGQPKTFIILRTEADNYEGLVRESRRLQLWLRSQGVPTLFRIDPRYGLVYGSHREPVVPTTTPDFPYVLTVQVVTDDPGHPELALQGYVESAFRTRFAELFEKYNRTKPQTFRLLGIDLGRLFRRGPEPAARPAIPLTYDWVRRFLQNLVERHHWFDLDLSMIYTNVTERDFQNVPVGADAITLSPDRPLRFFHSIDELTRRQVI
;
A
#
# COMPACT_ATOMS: atom_id res chain seq x y z
N MET A 1 4.44 17.59 2.99
CA MET A 1 4.21 16.34 3.74
C MET A 1 3.93 16.73 5.18
N ILE A 2 2.96 16.09 5.79
CA ILE A 2 2.68 16.19 7.23
C ILE A 2 3.08 14.84 7.83
N GLN A 3 3.83 14.85 8.93
CA GLN A 3 4.34 13.66 9.59
C GLN A 3 3.72 13.46 10.97
N ASP A 4 3.68 12.20 11.38
CA ASP A 4 3.36 11.72 12.73
C ASP A 4 2.16 12.43 13.41
N VAL A 5 1.07 12.58 12.66
CA VAL A 5 -0.23 13.07 13.17
C VAL A 5 -0.95 11.91 13.84
N SER A 6 -1.30 12.05 15.11
CA SER A 6 -2.05 11.00 15.82
C SER A 6 -3.41 10.74 15.16
N TYR A 7 -3.92 9.52 15.31
CA TYR A 7 -5.26 9.18 14.85
C TYR A 7 -6.33 10.12 15.44
N GLU A 8 -6.29 10.36 16.75
CA GLU A 8 -7.25 11.21 17.44
C GLU A 8 -7.25 12.65 16.89
N ASP A 9 -6.06 13.22 16.69
CA ASP A 9 -5.91 14.56 16.13
C ASP A 9 -6.42 14.60 14.69
N PHE A 10 -6.05 13.63 13.86
CA PHE A 10 -6.53 13.57 12.48
C PHE A 10 -8.06 13.51 12.41
N ILE A 11 -8.70 12.64 13.22
CA ILE A 11 -10.16 12.52 13.26
C ILE A 11 -10.80 13.83 13.69
N MET A 12 -10.28 14.48 14.74
CA MET A 12 -10.75 15.79 15.18
C MET A 12 -10.64 16.83 14.06
N LEU A 13 -9.49 16.89 13.37
CA LEU A 13 -9.26 17.85 12.29
C LEU A 13 -10.22 17.65 11.12
N VAL A 14 -10.48 16.41 10.73
CA VAL A 14 -11.47 16.10 9.68
C VAL A 14 -12.87 16.55 10.09
N GLU A 15 -13.30 16.29 11.33
CA GLU A 15 -14.63 16.72 11.79
C GLU A 15 -14.76 18.24 11.84
N VAL A 16 -13.75 18.97 12.31
CA VAL A 16 -13.77 20.44 12.35
C VAL A 16 -13.73 21.02 10.93
N GLN A 17 -12.88 20.48 10.04
CA GLN A 17 -12.79 20.91 8.64
C GLN A 17 -14.12 20.73 7.89
N ARG A 18 -14.90 19.68 8.19
CA ARG A 18 -16.24 19.48 7.61
C ARG A 18 -17.25 20.53 8.08
N GLN A 19 -17.14 20.99 9.32
CA GLN A 19 -18.01 22.02 9.87
C GLN A 19 -17.59 23.43 9.42
N THR A 20 -16.28 23.66 9.28
CA THR A 20 -15.71 24.96 8.93
C THR A 20 -14.60 24.83 7.87
N PRO A 21 -14.94 24.59 6.58
CA PRO A 21 -13.94 24.38 5.53
C PRO A 21 -12.97 25.55 5.35
N ALA A 22 -13.44 26.77 5.61
CA ALA A 22 -12.65 27.99 5.51
C ALA A 22 -11.52 28.10 6.55
N ALA A 23 -11.52 27.27 7.60
CA ALA A 23 -10.47 27.28 8.62
C ALA A 23 -9.12 26.78 8.06
N GLY A 24 -9.13 25.93 7.03
CA GLY A 24 -7.91 25.42 6.40
C GLY A 24 -7.04 24.58 7.35
N LEU A 25 -7.67 23.80 8.22
CA LEU A 25 -6.99 23.00 9.26
C LEU A 25 -6.29 21.76 8.68
N LEU A 26 -6.66 21.39 7.46
CA LEU A 26 -6.01 20.39 6.64
C LEU A 26 -5.78 20.96 5.24
N PRO A 27 -4.72 20.55 4.52
CA PRO A 27 -4.53 20.94 3.13
C PRO A 27 -5.69 20.47 2.23
N PRO A 28 -5.76 20.90 0.96
CA PRO A 28 -6.75 20.38 0.02
C PRO A 28 -6.65 18.86 -0.18
N GLU A 29 -7.77 18.14 -0.06
CA GLU A 29 -7.79 16.68 -0.19
C GLU A 29 -7.47 16.19 -1.61
N ASP A 30 -7.78 16.99 -2.64
CA ASP A 30 -7.37 16.71 -4.03
C ASP A 30 -5.85 16.62 -4.19
N GLY A 31 -5.10 17.23 -3.27
CA GLY A 31 -3.66 17.14 -3.21
C GLY A 31 -3.15 15.87 -2.53
N LEU A 32 -3.95 15.16 -1.74
CA LEU A 32 -3.51 14.02 -0.94
C LEU A 32 -3.18 12.82 -1.85
N ARG A 33 -1.88 12.50 -1.95
CA ARG A 33 -1.36 11.51 -2.90
C ARG A 33 -1.05 10.17 -2.24
N ASP A 34 -0.34 10.23 -1.10
CA ASP A 34 0.09 9.03 -0.38
C ASP A 34 -0.20 9.15 1.12
N LEU A 35 -0.46 8.00 1.73
CA LEU A 35 -0.69 7.84 3.16
C LEU A 35 0.24 6.76 3.71
N ARG A 36 0.82 7.03 4.88
CA ARG A 36 1.46 6.02 5.72
C ARG A 36 0.78 6.02 7.08
N VAL A 37 0.47 4.83 7.58
CA VAL A 37 -0.01 4.61 8.95
C VAL A 37 1.01 3.73 9.65
N ARG A 38 1.60 4.24 10.74
CA ARG A 38 2.38 3.44 11.69
C ARG A 38 1.47 3.07 12.85
N ALA A 39 1.56 1.83 13.31
CA ALA A 39 0.75 1.37 14.42
C ALA A 39 1.40 0.20 15.14
N ARG A 40 0.77 -0.21 16.23
CA ARG A 40 0.95 -1.51 16.85
C ARG A 40 -0.28 -2.36 16.61
N MET A 41 -0.08 -3.66 16.47
CA MET A 41 -1.18 -4.59 16.25
C MET A 41 -1.12 -5.74 17.24
N ARG A 42 -2.27 -6.07 17.83
CA ARG A 42 -2.44 -7.30 18.60
C ARG A 42 -2.88 -8.40 17.65
N PRO A 43 -2.11 -9.49 17.51
CA PRO A 43 -2.58 -10.62 16.73
C PRO A 43 -3.81 -11.21 17.39
N HIS A 44 -4.74 -11.68 16.56
CA HIS A 44 -5.94 -12.33 17.05
C HIS A 44 -5.56 -13.72 17.58
N GLY A 45 -5.45 -13.83 18.91
CA GLY A 45 -5.36 -15.09 19.61
C GLY A 45 -6.75 -15.73 19.71
N GLY A 46 -6.84 -17.03 19.48
CA GLY A 46 -7.98 -17.80 20.00
C GLY A 46 -8.00 -17.66 21.52
N ALA A 47 -9.18 -17.74 22.13
CA ALA A 47 -9.41 -17.44 23.55
C ALA A 47 -8.54 -18.23 24.56
N ASP A 48 -7.77 -19.23 24.10
CA ASP A 48 -7.03 -20.20 24.93
C ASP A 48 -5.49 -20.13 24.77
N LEU A 49 -4.93 -19.12 24.10
CA LEU A 49 -3.47 -18.98 23.96
C LEU A 49 -2.96 -17.73 24.67
N GLU A 50 -1.78 -17.84 25.29
CA GLU A 50 -1.09 -16.74 25.96
C GLU A 50 -1.09 -15.46 25.13
N PRO A 51 -1.17 -14.28 25.78
CA PRO A 51 -1.24 -13.00 25.09
C PRO A 51 0.01 -12.81 24.22
N ILE A 52 -0.16 -13.03 22.91
CA ILE A 52 0.90 -12.79 21.95
C ILE A 52 1.21 -11.28 21.98
N PRO A 53 2.49 -10.89 22.16
CA PRO A 53 2.86 -9.50 22.28
C PRO A 53 2.49 -8.72 21.01
N ALA A 54 1.99 -7.51 21.20
CA ALA A 54 1.71 -6.62 20.09
C ALA A 54 3.01 -6.26 19.37
N TYR A 55 2.94 -6.20 18.04
CA TYR A 55 4.10 -5.94 17.19
C TYR A 55 3.89 -4.71 16.30
N PRO A 56 4.98 -4.02 15.90
CA PRO A 56 4.88 -2.85 15.03
C PRO A 56 4.40 -3.27 13.63
N VAL A 57 3.51 -2.48 13.06
CA VAL A 57 3.02 -2.65 11.69
C VAL A 57 2.93 -1.29 11.01
N GLU A 58 3.28 -1.26 9.73
CA GLU A 58 3.10 -0.09 8.89
C GLU A 58 2.20 -0.45 7.71
N CYS A 59 1.25 0.43 7.39
CA CYS A 59 0.49 0.41 6.16
C CYS A 59 0.85 1.61 5.29
N TYR A 60 1.21 1.35 4.04
CA TYR A 60 1.41 2.38 3.04
C TYR A 60 0.32 2.28 1.99
N ILE A 61 -0.27 3.41 1.63
CA ILE A 61 -1.09 3.58 0.43
C ILE A 61 -0.35 4.58 -0.44
N VAL A 62 0.28 4.09 -1.51
CA VAL A 62 1.12 4.92 -2.38
C VAL A 62 0.62 4.87 -3.81
N THR A 63 0.67 6.00 -4.49
CA THR A 63 0.32 6.09 -5.90
C THR A 63 1.55 6.40 -6.73
N GLU A 64 1.84 5.52 -7.70
CA GLU A 64 2.94 5.68 -8.63
C GLU A 64 2.45 5.72 -10.07
N TYR A 65 3.20 6.34 -10.96
CA TYR A 65 2.90 6.33 -12.38
C TYR A 65 3.48 5.06 -13.03
N GLU A 66 2.64 4.26 -13.68
CA GLU A 66 3.08 3.07 -14.43
C GLU A 66 3.26 3.44 -15.91
N PRO A 67 4.52 3.56 -16.40
CA PRO A 67 4.78 3.97 -17.77
C PRO A 67 4.29 2.95 -18.81
N LEU A 68 4.24 1.66 -18.49
CA LEU A 68 3.83 0.63 -19.45
C LEU A 68 2.35 0.73 -19.85
N ILE A 69 1.51 1.26 -18.96
CA ILE A 69 0.07 1.47 -19.20
C ILE A 69 -0.31 2.95 -19.25
N GLY A 70 0.63 3.85 -18.95
CA GLY A 70 0.46 5.30 -19.01
C GLY A 70 -0.51 5.87 -17.98
N GLN A 71 -0.74 5.19 -16.85
CA GLN A 71 -1.75 5.55 -15.84
C GLN A 71 -1.17 5.51 -14.42
N PRO A 72 -1.74 6.28 -13.46
CA PRO A 72 -1.41 6.11 -12.05
C PRO A 72 -1.88 4.73 -11.56
N LYS A 73 -1.15 4.22 -10.57
CA LYS A 73 -1.36 2.93 -9.95
C LYS A 73 -1.20 3.06 -8.46
N THR A 74 -2.19 2.56 -7.72
CA THR A 74 -2.14 2.53 -6.26
C THR A 74 -1.68 1.17 -5.74
N PHE A 75 -0.79 1.20 -4.76
CA PHE A 75 -0.36 0.04 -4.00
C PHE A 75 -0.79 0.18 -2.54
N ILE A 76 -1.11 -0.95 -1.94
CA ILE A 76 -1.30 -1.07 -0.49
C ILE A 76 -0.25 -2.04 0.03
N ILE A 77 0.61 -1.57 0.93
CA ILE A 77 1.74 -2.34 1.43
C ILE A 77 1.59 -2.45 2.94
N LEU A 78 1.53 -3.68 3.45
CA LEU A 78 1.66 -3.96 4.87
C LEU A 78 3.07 -4.46 5.14
N ARG A 79 3.78 -3.81 6.07
CA ARG A 79 5.16 -4.11 6.48
C ARG A 79 5.21 -4.33 7.99
N THR A 80 6.03 -5.26 8.44
CA THR A 80 6.38 -5.41 9.86
C THR A 80 7.84 -5.86 10.00
N GLU A 81 8.44 -5.47 11.11
CA GLU A 81 9.79 -5.91 11.51
C GLU A 81 9.73 -7.15 12.40
N ALA A 82 8.54 -7.59 12.80
CA ALA A 82 8.35 -8.85 13.49
C ALA A 82 8.33 -10.01 12.49
N ASP A 83 8.95 -11.14 12.85
CA ASP A 83 8.85 -12.39 12.11
C ASP A 83 7.47 -13.05 12.32
N ASN A 84 6.43 -12.43 11.75
CA ASN A 84 5.05 -12.89 11.87
C ASN A 84 4.35 -12.96 10.51
N TYR A 85 4.84 -13.85 9.66
CA TYR A 85 4.26 -14.14 8.35
C TYR A 85 2.74 -14.39 8.41
N GLU A 86 2.27 -15.29 9.28
CA GLU A 86 0.85 -15.68 9.34
C GLU A 86 -0.05 -14.52 9.76
N GLY A 87 0.41 -13.74 10.75
CA GLY A 87 -0.29 -12.54 11.19
C GLY A 87 -0.41 -11.53 10.06
N LEU A 88 0.70 -11.25 9.37
CA LEU A 88 0.71 -10.32 8.25
C LEU A 88 -0.22 -10.78 7.11
N VAL A 89 -0.12 -12.04 6.67
CA VAL A 89 -0.99 -12.58 5.60
C VAL A 89 -2.47 -12.52 5.97
N ARG A 90 -2.81 -12.86 7.22
CA ARG A 90 -4.18 -12.79 7.72
C ARG A 90 -4.70 -11.36 7.64
N GLU A 91 -3.91 -10.40 8.10
CA GLU A 91 -4.31 -9.00 8.17
C GLU A 91 -4.40 -8.36 6.79
N SER A 92 -3.47 -8.66 5.89
CA SER A 92 -3.56 -8.24 4.49
C SER A 92 -4.82 -8.77 3.81
N ARG A 93 -5.20 -10.03 4.07
CA ARG A 93 -6.43 -10.63 3.52
C ARG A 93 -7.69 -9.97 4.08
N ARG A 94 -7.73 -9.69 5.38
CA ARG A 94 -8.86 -8.98 5.98
C ARG A 94 -9.01 -7.58 5.39
N LEU A 95 -7.88 -6.90 5.16
CA LEU A 95 -7.87 -5.58 4.56
C LEU A 95 -8.36 -5.64 3.11
N GLN A 96 -7.90 -6.63 2.34
CA GLN A 96 -8.39 -6.89 0.98
C GLN A 96 -9.92 -7.08 0.94
N LEU A 97 -10.49 -7.84 1.88
CA LEU A 97 -11.94 -8.05 1.96
C LEU A 97 -12.69 -6.75 2.26
N TRP A 98 -12.17 -5.94 3.20
CA TRP A 98 -12.74 -4.63 3.49
C TRP A 98 -12.66 -3.69 2.27
N LEU A 99 -11.52 -3.58 1.60
CA LEU A 99 -11.35 -2.76 0.40
C LEU A 99 -12.32 -3.17 -0.70
N ARG A 100 -12.47 -4.48 -0.95
CA ARG A 100 -13.45 -4.99 -1.91
C ARG A 100 -14.88 -4.58 -1.54
N SER A 101 -15.24 -4.59 -0.25
CA SER A 101 -16.55 -4.11 0.22
C SER A 101 -16.77 -2.61 -0.04
N GLN A 102 -15.69 -1.84 -0.16
CA GLN A 102 -15.72 -0.42 -0.51
C GLN A 102 -15.67 -0.18 -2.04
N GLY A 103 -15.74 -1.23 -2.86
CA GLY A 103 -15.63 -1.10 -4.31
C GLY A 103 -14.20 -0.88 -4.82
N VAL A 104 -13.20 -1.14 -3.98
CA VAL A 104 -11.77 -1.03 -4.30
C VAL A 104 -11.20 -2.45 -4.47
N PRO A 105 -11.25 -3.05 -5.67
CA PRO A 105 -10.67 -4.36 -5.87
C PRO A 105 -9.16 -4.30 -5.75
N THR A 106 -8.57 -5.28 -5.08
CA THR A 106 -7.13 -5.45 -5.00
C THR A 106 -6.72 -6.89 -5.26
N LEU A 107 -5.54 -7.05 -5.85
CA LEU A 107 -4.88 -8.34 -6.04
C LEU A 107 -3.50 -8.32 -5.38
N PHE A 108 -3.14 -9.40 -4.71
CA PHE A 108 -1.80 -9.61 -4.17
C PHE A 108 -0.79 -9.73 -5.30
N ARG A 109 0.30 -8.98 -5.19
CA ARG A 109 1.50 -9.21 -5.98
C ARG A 109 2.24 -10.42 -5.40
N ILE A 110 2.52 -11.41 -6.24
CA ILE A 110 3.38 -12.54 -5.90
C ILE A 110 4.77 -12.23 -6.44
N ASP A 111 5.75 -12.22 -5.56
CA ASP A 111 7.14 -12.07 -5.95
C ASP A 111 7.65 -13.32 -6.69
N PRO A 112 8.34 -13.17 -7.84
CA PRO A 112 8.93 -14.28 -8.57
C PRO A 112 9.92 -15.14 -7.78
N ARG A 113 10.52 -14.62 -6.71
CA ARG A 113 11.47 -15.35 -5.85
C ARG A 113 10.84 -15.70 -4.51
N TYR A 114 10.32 -14.69 -3.81
CA TYR A 114 9.91 -14.81 -2.41
C TYR A 114 8.43 -15.22 -2.19
N GLY A 115 7.61 -15.23 -3.23
CA GLY A 115 6.18 -15.55 -3.11
C GLY A 115 5.36 -14.37 -2.59
N LEU A 116 4.31 -14.63 -1.80
CA LEU A 116 3.38 -13.59 -1.35
C LEU A 116 4.05 -12.53 -0.45
N VAL A 117 4.86 -13.00 0.50
CA VAL A 117 5.50 -12.15 1.50
C VAL A 117 6.95 -11.99 1.10
N TYR A 118 7.31 -10.76 0.81
CA TYR A 118 8.67 -10.37 0.51
C TYR A 118 9.52 -10.57 1.77
N GLY A 119 10.64 -11.25 1.61
CA GLY A 119 11.54 -11.58 2.72
C GLY A 119 11.06 -12.67 3.67
N SER A 120 10.04 -13.46 3.29
CA SER A 120 9.70 -14.70 4.01
C SER A 120 10.22 -15.94 3.26
N HIS A 121 10.74 -16.92 4.00
CA HIS A 121 11.13 -18.23 3.48
C HIS A 121 10.01 -19.28 3.60
N ARG A 122 8.82 -18.93 4.10
CA ARG A 122 7.76 -19.92 4.38
C ARG A 122 7.14 -20.52 3.13
N GLU A 123 6.89 -19.70 2.10
CA GLU A 123 6.29 -20.14 0.84
C GLU A 123 6.94 -19.48 -0.38
N PRO A 124 8.25 -19.67 -0.60
CA PRO A 124 8.93 -19.06 -1.73
C PRO A 124 8.46 -19.70 -3.04
N VAL A 125 8.61 -18.94 -4.13
CA VAL A 125 8.49 -19.47 -5.49
C VAL A 125 9.75 -20.27 -5.84
N VAL A 126 10.92 -19.79 -5.41
CA VAL A 126 12.22 -20.44 -5.56
C VAL A 126 12.64 -21.09 -4.23
N PRO A 127 12.61 -22.43 -4.10
CA PRO A 127 12.79 -23.11 -2.80
C PRO A 127 14.12 -22.88 -2.09
N THR A 128 15.17 -22.50 -2.82
CA THR A 128 16.53 -22.30 -2.29
C THR A 128 16.80 -20.85 -1.85
N THR A 129 15.82 -19.96 -1.97
CA THR A 129 16.00 -18.56 -1.65
C THR A 129 15.87 -18.32 -0.14
N THR A 130 17.00 -18.02 0.50
CA THR A 130 17.02 -17.50 1.88
C THR A 130 16.74 -15.99 1.83
N PRO A 131 15.83 -15.46 2.66
CA PRO A 131 15.58 -14.03 2.74
C PRO A 131 16.73 -13.32 3.46
N ASP A 132 17.26 -12.28 2.84
CA ASP A 132 18.33 -11.44 3.42
C ASP A 132 17.77 -10.16 4.08
N PHE A 133 16.46 -10.11 4.34
CA PHE A 133 15.77 -8.89 4.75
C PHE A 133 15.39 -8.93 6.24
N PRO A 134 15.55 -7.81 6.97
CA PRO A 134 15.16 -7.69 8.37
C PRO A 134 13.63 -7.50 8.55
N TYR A 135 12.88 -7.37 7.46
CA TYR A 135 11.45 -7.04 7.47
C TYR A 135 10.69 -8.00 6.57
N VAL A 136 9.41 -8.18 6.87
CA VAL A 136 8.46 -8.89 6.00
C VAL A 136 7.37 -7.94 5.54
N LEU A 137 7.00 -8.02 4.26
CA LEU A 137 5.92 -7.20 3.71
C LEU A 137 5.04 -7.95 2.70
N THR A 138 3.79 -7.54 2.59
CA THR A 138 2.88 -7.93 1.49
C THR A 138 2.55 -6.72 0.64
N VAL A 139 2.43 -6.92 -0.66
CA VAL A 139 2.03 -5.88 -1.61
C VAL A 139 0.72 -6.25 -2.27
N GLN A 140 -0.24 -5.34 -2.23
CA GLN A 140 -1.48 -5.42 -3.00
C GLN A 140 -1.52 -4.30 -4.04
N VAL A 141 -1.98 -4.65 -5.23
CA VAL A 141 -2.22 -3.71 -6.34
C VAL A 141 -3.70 -3.42 -6.39
N VAL A 142 -4.08 -2.14 -6.43
CA VAL A 142 -5.48 -1.72 -6.63
C VAL A 142 -5.85 -1.94 -8.10
N THR A 143 -6.45 -3.10 -8.36
CA THR A 143 -6.91 -3.55 -9.67
C THR A 143 -7.71 -4.85 -9.51
N ASP A 144 -8.58 -5.14 -10.46
CA ASP A 144 -9.20 -6.44 -10.70
C ASP A 144 -8.59 -7.18 -11.90
N ASP A 145 -7.61 -6.56 -12.59
CA ASP A 145 -6.95 -7.09 -13.79
C ASP A 145 -5.73 -7.95 -13.41
N PRO A 146 -5.80 -9.29 -13.47
CA PRO A 146 -4.63 -10.14 -13.25
C PRO A 146 -3.56 -10.02 -14.36
N GLY A 147 -3.89 -9.38 -15.48
CA GLY A 147 -2.98 -9.01 -16.57
C GLY A 147 -2.19 -7.72 -16.33
N HIS A 148 -2.43 -7.03 -15.21
CA HIS A 148 -1.67 -5.84 -14.83
C HIS A 148 -0.16 -6.13 -14.85
N PRO A 149 0.71 -5.27 -15.43
CA PRO A 149 2.17 -5.53 -15.54
C PRO A 149 2.84 -6.00 -14.25
N GLU A 150 2.44 -5.40 -13.14
CA GLU A 150 2.91 -5.67 -11.80
C GLU A 150 2.37 -6.95 -11.12
N LEU A 151 1.40 -7.61 -11.74
CA LEU A 151 0.85 -8.90 -11.31
C LEU A 151 1.23 -10.01 -12.29
N ALA A 152 1.28 -9.70 -13.58
CA ALA A 152 1.55 -10.61 -14.69
C ALA A 152 3.06 -10.95 -14.81
N LEU A 153 3.68 -11.28 -13.68
CA LEU A 153 5.12 -11.48 -13.52
C LEU A 153 5.60 -12.89 -13.90
N GLN A 154 4.69 -13.80 -14.26
CA GLN A 154 5.01 -15.19 -14.59
C GLN A 154 6.07 -15.32 -15.70
N GLY A 155 6.14 -14.36 -16.63
CA GLY A 155 7.14 -14.32 -17.69
C GLY A 155 8.59 -14.20 -17.18
N TYR A 156 8.77 -13.63 -15.99
CA TYR A 156 10.07 -13.45 -15.34
C TYR A 156 10.46 -14.63 -14.42
N VAL A 157 9.58 -15.62 -14.29
CA VAL A 157 9.82 -16.83 -13.48
C VAL A 157 10.49 -17.89 -14.34
N GLU A 158 11.58 -18.48 -13.83
CA GLU A 158 12.25 -19.62 -14.46
C GLU A 158 11.27 -20.78 -14.69
N SER A 159 11.40 -21.46 -15.83
CA SER A 159 10.45 -22.47 -16.27
C SER A 159 10.15 -23.54 -15.21
N ALA A 160 11.14 -23.93 -14.41
CA ALA A 160 11.00 -24.93 -13.35
C ALA A 160 10.05 -24.49 -12.21
N PHE A 161 9.88 -23.18 -11.99
CA PHE A 161 9.10 -22.64 -10.87
C PHE A 161 7.78 -21.98 -11.30
N ARG A 162 7.47 -21.93 -12.60
CA ARG A 162 6.24 -21.31 -13.13
C ARG A 162 4.96 -21.92 -12.56
N THR A 163 4.94 -23.24 -12.38
CA THR A 163 3.79 -23.94 -11.77
C THR A 163 3.58 -23.48 -10.34
N ARG A 164 4.66 -23.42 -9.54
CA ARG A 164 4.61 -22.95 -8.15
C ARG A 164 4.15 -21.51 -8.05
N PHE A 165 4.65 -20.63 -8.92
CA PHE A 165 4.17 -19.25 -9.01
C PHE A 165 2.66 -19.19 -9.28
N ALA A 166 2.17 -19.96 -10.25
CA ALA A 166 0.76 -19.98 -10.61
C ALA A 166 -0.13 -20.51 -9.48
N GLU A 167 0.29 -21.56 -8.78
CA GLU A 167 -0.39 -22.08 -7.60
C GLU A 167 -0.52 -21.03 -6.50
N LEU A 168 0.57 -20.32 -6.16
CA LEU A 168 0.55 -19.28 -5.15
C LEU A 168 -0.32 -18.10 -5.59
N PHE A 169 -0.21 -17.67 -6.84
CA PHE A 169 -1.04 -16.60 -7.38
C PHE A 169 -2.52 -16.96 -7.30
N GLU A 170 -2.93 -18.15 -7.74
CA GLU A 170 -4.33 -18.60 -7.68
C GLU A 170 -4.82 -18.79 -6.25
N LYS A 171 -3.96 -19.33 -5.35
CA LYS A 171 -4.25 -19.47 -3.91
C LYS A 171 -4.65 -18.13 -3.26
N TYR A 172 -3.93 -17.05 -3.58
CA TYR A 172 -4.11 -15.75 -2.94
C TYR A 172 -5.06 -14.82 -3.68
N ASN A 173 -5.12 -14.88 -5.00
CA ASN A 173 -5.92 -13.99 -5.83
C ASN A 173 -7.24 -14.59 -6.32
N ARG A 174 -7.44 -15.92 -6.16
CA ARG A 174 -8.62 -16.65 -6.66
C ARG A 174 -8.86 -16.50 -8.16
N THR A 175 -7.80 -16.21 -8.90
CA THR A 175 -7.77 -16.11 -10.36
C THR A 175 -6.39 -16.56 -10.85
N LYS A 176 -6.31 -16.99 -12.10
CA LYS A 176 -5.06 -17.46 -12.68
C LYS A 176 -4.14 -16.27 -13.00
N PRO A 177 -2.82 -16.42 -12.85
CA PRO A 177 -1.90 -15.42 -13.37
C PRO A 177 -2.08 -15.29 -14.88
N GLN A 178 -1.94 -14.08 -15.38
CA GLN A 178 -1.81 -13.84 -16.81
C GLN A 178 -0.35 -13.62 -17.16
N THR A 179 0.01 -13.94 -18.41
CA THR A 179 1.34 -13.66 -18.92
C THR A 179 1.32 -12.31 -19.62
N PHE A 180 2.12 -11.36 -19.15
CA PHE A 180 2.30 -10.11 -19.87
C PHE A 180 3.10 -10.37 -21.15
N ARG A 181 2.47 -10.23 -22.32
CA ARG A 181 3.18 -10.37 -23.61
C ARG A 181 3.84 -9.04 -23.98
N LEU A 182 5.11 -8.89 -23.65
CA LEU A 182 5.94 -7.77 -24.12
C LEU A 182 6.00 -7.68 -25.66
N LEU A 183 6.00 -8.84 -26.35
CA LEU A 183 6.00 -8.96 -27.81
C LEU A 183 4.63 -8.70 -28.48
N GLY A 184 3.78 -7.92 -27.81
CA GLY A 184 2.53 -7.37 -28.33
C GLY A 184 2.28 -5.92 -27.89
N ILE A 185 3.27 -5.29 -27.23
CA ILE A 185 3.28 -3.84 -27.05
C ILE A 185 3.50 -3.25 -28.44
N ASP A 186 2.41 -2.86 -29.08
CA ASP A 186 2.47 -1.93 -30.19
C ASP A 186 3.15 -0.66 -29.66
N LEU A 187 4.44 -0.50 -29.90
CA LEU A 187 5.19 0.71 -29.58
C LEU A 187 4.52 1.94 -30.22
N GLY A 188 3.66 1.76 -31.24
CA GLY A 188 2.78 2.78 -31.79
C GLY A 188 1.61 3.21 -30.88
N ARG A 189 1.20 2.41 -29.88
CA ARG A 189 0.22 2.80 -28.85
C ARG A 189 0.79 3.71 -27.77
N LEU A 190 2.11 3.69 -27.54
CA LEU A 190 2.79 4.73 -26.73
C LEU A 190 2.69 6.12 -27.40
N PHE A 191 2.41 6.17 -28.71
CA PHE A 191 2.32 7.42 -29.49
C PHE A 191 0.92 7.67 -30.11
N ARG A 192 -0.06 6.78 -29.91
CA ARG A 192 -1.43 6.94 -30.42
C ARG A 192 -2.41 7.12 -29.25
N ARG A 193 -3.11 8.26 -29.26
CA ARG A 193 -4.34 8.51 -28.49
C ARG A 193 -5.45 7.54 -28.93
N GLY A 194 -5.33 6.26 -28.57
CA GLY A 194 -6.45 5.34 -28.59
C GLY A 194 -7.48 5.76 -27.52
N PRO A 195 -8.70 5.20 -27.55
CA PRO A 195 -9.63 5.40 -26.45
C PRO A 195 -8.92 4.99 -25.15
N GLU A 196 -8.92 5.87 -24.15
CA GLU A 196 -8.27 5.63 -22.88
C GLU A 196 -8.74 4.26 -22.35
N PRO A 197 -7.81 3.41 -21.85
CA PRO A 197 -8.23 2.23 -21.09
C PRO A 197 -9.23 2.71 -20.04
N ALA A 198 -10.40 2.06 -19.94
CA ALA A 198 -11.40 2.39 -18.93
C ALA A 198 -10.67 2.66 -17.60
N ALA A 199 -10.94 3.81 -16.99
CA ALA A 199 -10.18 4.29 -15.84
C ALA A 199 -10.03 3.15 -14.82
N ARG A 200 -8.78 2.69 -14.63
CA ARG A 200 -8.50 1.63 -13.67
C ARG A 200 -8.91 2.14 -12.28
N PRO A 201 -9.45 1.27 -11.42
CA PRO A 201 -9.84 1.67 -10.08
C PRO A 201 -8.63 2.27 -9.35
N ALA A 202 -8.82 3.47 -8.80
CA ALA A 202 -7.86 4.14 -7.93
C ALA A 202 -8.52 4.38 -6.57
N ILE A 203 -7.73 4.53 -5.52
CA ILE A 203 -8.26 4.95 -4.22
C ILE A 203 -8.31 6.48 -4.23
N PRO A 204 -9.51 7.10 -4.21
CA PRO A 204 -9.60 8.52 -3.95
C PRO A 204 -9.29 8.71 -2.46
N LEU A 205 -8.09 9.16 -2.13
CA LEU A 205 -7.65 9.45 -0.77
C LEU A 205 -8.33 10.73 -0.23
N THR A 206 -9.65 10.76 -0.23
CA THR A 206 -10.42 11.83 0.43
C THR A 206 -10.33 11.66 1.94
N TYR A 207 -10.53 12.75 2.69
CA TYR A 207 -10.49 12.66 4.16
C TYR A 207 -11.55 11.71 4.72
N ASP A 208 -12.72 11.65 4.10
CA ASP A 208 -13.77 10.70 4.48
C ASP A 208 -13.39 9.24 4.19
N TRP A 209 -12.61 8.98 3.14
CA TRP A 209 -12.08 7.64 2.89
C TRP A 209 -11.01 7.27 3.92
N VAL A 210 -10.05 8.17 4.16
CA VAL A 210 -8.97 7.96 5.15
C VAL A 210 -9.56 7.74 6.54
N ARG A 211 -10.53 8.56 6.96
CA ARG A 211 -11.26 8.40 8.23
C ARG A 211 -11.85 7.00 8.39
N ARG A 212 -12.60 6.52 7.39
CA ARG A 212 -13.20 5.17 7.41
C ARG A 212 -12.15 4.06 7.40
N PHE A 213 -11.05 4.26 6.68
CA PHE A 213 -9.93 3.34 6.65
C PHE A 213 -9.30 3.19 8.04
N LEU A 214 -8.98 4.30 8.70
CA LEU A 214 -8.41 4.28 10.06
C LEU A 214 -9.37 3.68 11.09
N GLN A 215 -10.66 4.04 11.03
CA GLN A 215 -11.69 3.42 11.87
C GLN A 215 -11.74 1.92 11.67
N ASN A 216 -11.67 1.43 10.42
CA ASN A 216 -11.60 0.00 10.16
C ASN A 216 -10.33 -0.63 10.77
N LEU A 217 -9.16 0.00 10.66
CA LEU A 217 -7.92 -0.50 11.27
C LEU A 217 -8.06 -0.65 12.80
N VAL A 218 -8.64 0.35 13.48
CA VAL A 218 -8.84 0.32 14.93
C VAL A 218 -9.91 -0.70 15.32
N GLU A 219 -11.13 -0.55 14.78
CA GLU A 219 -12.30 -1.30 15.23
C GLU A 219 -12.32 -2.75 14.78
N ARG A 220 -11.82 -3.02 13.57
CA ARG A 220 -11.86 -4.36 12.98
C ARG A 220 -10.50 -5.04 13.06
N HIS A 221 -9.42 -4.33 12.79
CA HIS A 221 -8.08 -4.95 12.77
C HIS A 221 -7.36 -4.91 14.12
N HIS A 222 -7.90 -4.24 15.13
CA HIS A 222 -7.30 -4.11 16.46
C HIS A 222 -5.90 -3.47 16.40
N TRP A 223 -5.74 -2.49 15.51
CA TRP A 223 -4.58 -1.60 15.49
C TRP A 223 -4.76 -0.53 16.56
N PHE A 224 -3.66 -0.13 17.19
CA PHE A 224 -3.64 0.90 18.22
C PHE A 224 -2.32 1.68 18.13
N ASP A 225 -2.27 2.85 18.80
CA ASP A 225 -1.16 3.81 18.69
C ASP A 225 -0.89 4.19 17.22
N LEU A 226 -1.93 4.67 16.52
CA LEU A 226 -1.86 4.99 15.10
C LEU A 226 -1.29 6.40 14.87
N ASP A 227 -0.19 6.46 14.13
CA ASP A 227 0.42 7.71 13.65
C ASP A 227 0.36 7.79 12.12
N LEU A 228 -0.09 8.92 11.61
CA LEU A 228 -0.30 9.17 10.19
C LEU A 228 0.79 10.07 9.63
N SER A 229 1.25 9.73 8.43
CA SER A 229 2.02 10.64 7.60
C SER A 229 1.37 10.75 6.22
N MET A 230 1.26 11.98 5.72
CA MET A 230 0.50 12.30 4.51
C MET A 230 1.37 13.09 3.55
N ILE A 231 1.46 12.63 2.30
CA ILE A 231 2.15 13.34 1.23
C ILE A 231 1.11 13.99 0.31
N TYR A 232 1.24 15.30 0.16
CA TYR A 232 0.41 16.10 -0.72
C TYR A 232 1.21 16.50 -1.97
N THR A 233 0.50 16.67 -3.08
CA THR A 233 0.97 17.24 -4.35
C THR A 233 0.12 18.44 -4.74
N ASN A 234 0.67 19.33 -5.57
CA ASN A 234 -0.02 20.54 -6.02
C ASN A 234 -0.48 21.46 -4.87
N VAL A 235 0.28 21.48 -3.78
CA VAL A 235 0.05 22.34 -2.61
C VAL A 235 1.18 23.35 -2.47
N THR A 236 0.89 24.45 -1.81
CA THR A 236 1.79 25.56 -1.51
C THR A 236 1.96 25.72 0.00
N GLU A 237 2.93 26.52 0.43
CA GLU A 237 3.13 26.84 1.86
C GLU A 237 1.87 27.45 2.50
N ARG A 238 1.05 28.17 1.74
CA ARG A 238 -0.22 28.75 2.22
C ARG A 238 -1.21 27.70 2.69
N ASP A 239 -1.22 26.54 2.05
CA ASP A 239 -2.13 25.43 2.38
C ASP A 239 -1.79 24.77 3.72
N PHE A 240 -0.63 25.10 4.31
CA PHE A 240 -0.18 24.59 5.60
C PHE A 240 -0.24 25.61 6.73
N GLN A 241 -0.56 26.88 6.45
CA GLN A 241 -0.46 27.98 7.44
C GLN A 241 -1.33 27.78 8.68
N ASN A 242 -2.50 27.17 8.52
CA ASN A 242 -3.46 26.96 9.60
C ASN A 242 -3.50 25.51 10.09
N VAL A 243 -2.63 24.64 9.58
CA VAL A 243 -2.58 23.24 10.00
C VAL A 243 -1.97 23.19 11.40
N PRO A 244 -2.70 22.68 12.42
CA PRO A 244 -2.29 22.77 13.82
C PRO A 244 -1.32 21.66 14.19
N VAL A 245 -0.18 21.59 13.50
CA VAL A 245 0.93 20.67 13.77
C VAL A 245 2.22 21.46 14.00
N GLY A 246 3.20 20.83 14.65
CA GLY A 246 4.52 21.43 14.80
C GLY A 246 5.17 21.73 13.44
N ALA A 247 5.97 22.80 13.36
CA ALA A 247 6.67 23.14 12.12
C ALA A 247 7.64 22.04 11.66
N ASP A 248 8.16 21.25 12.60
CA ASP A 248 8.99 20.07 12.39
C ASP A 248 8.22 18.89 11.76
N ALA A 249 6.91 18.81 11.97
CA ALA A 249 6.05 17.82 11.33
C ALA A 249 5.75 18.14 9.86
N ILE A 250 6.07 19.34 9.39
CA ILE A 250 5.82 19.78 8.02
C ILE A 250 7.13 19.78 7.23
N THR A 251 7.19 18.97 6.19
CA THR A 251 8.26 19.01 5.20
C THR A 251 7.72 19.49 3.86
N LEU A 252 8.26 20.59 3.35
CA LEU A 252 7.97 21.11 2.01
C LEU A 252 9.18 20.89 1.10
N SER A 253 8.91 20.53 -0.16
CA SER A 253 9.95 20.34 -1.17
C SER A 253 9.47 20.92 -2.49
N PRO A 254 9.97 22.10 -2.91
CA PRO A 254 9.58 22.74 -4.15
C PRO A 254 10.21 22.06 -5.39
N ASP A 255 11.39 21.47 -5.23
CA ASP A 255 12.21 21.01 -6.36
C ASP A 255 12.03 19.52 -6.69
N ARG A 256 11.52 18.73 -5.73
CA ARG A 256 11.39 17.28 -5.88
C ARG A 256 10.08 16.76 -5.28
N PRO A 257 9.41 15.81 -5.94
CA PRO A 257 8.25 15.15 -5.35
C PRO A 257 8.71 14.37 -4.11
N LEU A 258 8.10 14.67 -2.97
CA LEU A 258 8.29 13.90 -1.74
C LEU A 258 7.83 12.47 -1.95
N ARG A 259 8.46 11.49 -1.29
CA ARG A 259 8.11 10.07 -1.33
C ARG A 259 8.42 9.43 0.03
N PHE A 260 7.69 8.37 0.39
CA PHE A 260 8.06 7.54 1.55
C PHE A 260 9.24 6.61 1.24
N PHE A 261 9.37 6.18 -0.01
CA PHE A 261 10.44 5.32 -0.54
C PHE A 261 10.51 5.48 -2.06
N HIS A 262 11.64 5.14 -2.68
CA HIS A 262 11.87 5.19 -4.12
C HIS A 262 11.45 3.92 -4.86
N SER A 263 11.46 2.77 -4.18
CA SER A 263 10.97 1.50 -4.74
C SER A 263 10.50 0.54 -3.66
N ILE A 264 9.66 -0.43 -4.03
CA ILE A 264 9.26 -1.53 -3.12
C ILE A 264 10.49 -2.31 -2.62
N ASP A 265 11.51 -2.47 -3.46
CA ASP A 265 12.77 -3.13 -3.08
C ASP A 265 13.48 -2.36 -1.95
N GLU A 266 13.39 -1.02 -1.93
CA GLU A 266 13.95 -0.21 -0.84
C GLU A 266 13.31 -0.54 0.51
N LEU A 267 12.00 -0.83 0.54
CA LEU A 267 11.30 -1.24 1.76
C LEU A 267 11.78 -2.58 2.31
N THR A 268 12.42 -3.40 1.48
CA THR A 268 13.01 -4.67 1.91
C THR A 268 14.43 -4.51 2.43
N ARG A 269 15.15 -3.44 2.05
CA ARG A 269 16.55 -3.23 2.46
C ARG A 269 16.63 -2.67 3.88
N ARG A 270 17.67 -3.10 4.61
CA ARG A 270 18.01 -2.54 5.92
C ARG A 270 18.35 -1.06 5.72
N GLN A 271 17.64 -0.16 6.40
CA GLN A 271 18.07 1.24 6.46
C GLN A 271 19.39 1.27 7.23
N VAL A 272 20.46 1.64 6.54
CA VAL A 272 21.73 1.96 7.20
C VAL A 272 21.51 3.34 7.81
N ILE A 273 21.27 3.37 9.13
CA ILE A 273 21.28 4.60 9.92
C ILE A 273 22.74 5.04 10.07
#